data_AF-A0A971RWN1-F1
#
_entry.id   AF-A0A971RWN1-F1
#
_cell.length_a   1.000
_cell.length_b   1.000
_cell.length_c   1.000
_cell.angle_alpha   90.00
_cell.angle_beta   90.00
_cell.angle_gamma   90.00
#
_symmetry.space_group_name_H-M   'P 1'
#
loop_
_entity.id
_entity.type
_entity.pdbx_description
1 polymer ?
#
loop_
_entity_poly.entity_id
_entity_poly.type
_entity_poly.pdbx_seq_one_letter_code
_entity_poly.pdbx_strand_id
1 'polypeptide(L)'
;MKQSFVIIYGALAILLIIAYFVGGGSIILEGINKSKGIATSSFFMLLASFIIIGQLNVLLTADLIEKWLQVFSGIKAIIVSAIAGGLFPGGPYIYYPFVMSFKDKNLPIYIMISFLFGKHIYDLSRLPMEVGFVGLETAIIRFLITLPIPIIVGLLVQRYPNIITFVSDLKAGERDGRDHHNS
;
A
#
# COMPACT_ATOMS: atom_id res chain seq x y z
N MET A 1 11.34 8.27 -22.53
CA MET A 1 10.03 8.22 -23.22
C MET A 1 10.11 7.67 -24.64
N LYS A 2 10.80 8.32 -25.60
CA LYS A 2 10.88 7.82 -26.99
C LYS A 2 11.44 6.39 -27.12
N GLN A 3 12.51 6.07 -26.41
CA GLN A 3 13.09 4.72 -26.39
C GLN A 3 12.13 3.66 -25.84
N SER A 4 11.36 4.00 -24.80
CA SER A 4 10.36 3.10 -24.21
C SER A 4 9.27 2.74 -25.22
N PHE A 5 8.80 3.72 -26.00
CA PHE A 5 7.82 3.46 -27.06
C PHE A 5 8.38 2.55 -28.15
N VAL A 6 9.62 2.77 -28.58
CA VAL A 6 10.26 1.91 -29.59
C VAL A 6 10.33 0.46 -29.10
N ILE A 7 10.71 0.23 -27.84
CA ILE A 7 10.76 -1.11 -27.25
C ILE A 7 9.36 -1.74 -27.20
N ILE A 8 8.35 -1.00 -26.72
CA ILE A 8 6.98 -1.49 -26.58
C ILE A 8 6.38 -1.86 -27.95
N TYR A 9 6.49 -0.96 -28.92
CA TYR A 9 5.94 -1.19 -30.26
C TYR A 9 6.74 -2.24 -31.04
N GLY A 10 8.06 -2.34 -30.80
CA GLY A 10 8.88 -3.42 -31.33
C GLY A 10 8.44 -4.79 -30.80
N ALA A 11 8.24 -4.92 -29.48
CA ALA A 11 7.73 -6.15 -28.87
C ALA A 11 6.32 -6.50 -29.38
N LEU A 12 5.43 -5.51 -29.51
CA LEU A 12 4.11 -5.70 -30.09
C LEU A 12 4.19 -6.22 -31.53
N ALA A 13 5.03 -5.62 -32.37
CA ALA A 13 5.21 -6.05 -33.76
C ALA A 13 5.71 -7.51 -33.83
N ILE A 14 6.68 -7.88 -33.00
CA ILE A 14 7.19 -9.26 -32.91
C ILE A 14 6.06 -10.23 -32.53
N LEU A 15 5.25 -9.90 -31.52
CA LEU A 15 4.12 -10.74 -31.09
C LEU A 15 3.07 -10.90 -32.20
N LEU A 16 2.76 -9.85 -32.94
CA LEU A 16 1.83 -9.92 -34.07
C LEU A 16 2.37 -10.77 -35.22
N ILE A 17 3.67 -10.66 -35.51
CA ILE A 17 4.34 -11.50 -36.51
C ILE A 17 4.26 -12.97 -36.09
N ILE A 18 4.59 -13.29 -34.84
CA ILE A 18 4.48 -14.66 -34.31
C ILE A 18 3.04 -15.17 -34.40
N ALA A 19 2.05 -14.37 -33.96
CA ALA A 19 0.64 -14.74 -34.02
C ALA A 19 0.17 -15.03 -35.45
N TYR A 20 0.62 -14.23 -36.42
CA TYR A 20 0.35 -14.45 -37.84
C TYR A 20 0.90 -15.79 -38.33
N PHE A 21 2.15 -16.12 -37.99
CA PHE A 21 2.76 -17.40 -38.40
C PHE A 21 2.16 -18.62 -37.69
N VAL A 22 1.67 -18.47 -36.46
CA VAL A 22 1.08 -19.57 -35.69
C VAL A 22 -0.33 -19.93 -36.14
N GLY A 23 -1.17 -18.94 -36.49
CA GLY A 23 -2.57 -19.22 -36.85
C GLY A 23 -3.22 -18.18 -37.75
N GLY A 24 -2.42 -17.37 -38.46
CA GLY A 24 -2.89 -16.41 -39.43
C GLY A 24 -3.59 -15.20 -38.82
N GLY A 25 -4.41 -14.53 -39.65
CA GLY A 25 -5.13 -13.32 -39.25
C GLY A 25 -6.22 -13.54 -38.20
N SER A 26 -6.73 -14.76 -38.04
CA SER A 26 -7.78 -15.08 -37.07
C SER A 26 -7.30 -14.95 -35.63
N ILE A 27 -6.10 -15.44 -35.29
CA ILE A 27 -5.51 -15.28 -33.95
C ILE A 27 -5.23 -13.81 -33.64
N ILE A 28 -4.80 -13.02 -34.63
CA ILE A 28 -4.60 -11.57 -34.46
C ILE A 28 -5.94 -10.90 -34.11
N LEU A 29 -7.00 -11.21 -34.85
CA LEU A 29 -8.33 -10.66 -34.59
C LEU A 29 -8.88 -11.06 -33.22
N GLU A 30 -8.70 -12.32 -32.82
CA GLU A 30 -9.08 -12.79 -31.48
C GLU A 30 -8.29 -12.04 -30.40
N GLY A 31 -6.98 -11.86 -30.60
CA GLY A 31 -6.12 -11.09 -29.71
C GLY A 31 -6.61 -9.65 -29.55
N ILE A 32 -6.89 -8.95 -30.65
CA ILE A 32 -7.41 -7.58 -30.63
C ILE A 32 -8.76 -7.52 -29.88
N ASN A 33 -9.66 -8.46 -30.11
CA ASN A 33 -10.96 -8.51 -29.44
C ASN A 33 -10.81 -8.74 -27.92
N LYS A 34 -9.90 -9.62 -27.50
CA LYS A 34 -9.56 -9.80 -26.08
C LYS A 34 -8.93 -8.55 -25.49
N SER A 35 -8.01 -7.90 -26.20
CA SER A 35 -7.38 -6.65 -25.76
C SER A 35 -8.39 -5.52 -25.55
N LYS A 36 -9.44 -5.41 -26.37
CA LYS A 36 -10.52 -4.41 -26.16
C LYS A 36 -11.24 -4.61 -24.83
N GLY A 37 -11.57 -5.84 -24.47
CA GLY A 37 -12.21 -6.15 -23.19
C GLY A 37 -11.31 -5.78 -22.02
N ILE A 38 -10.05 -6.21 -22.06
CA ILE A 38 -9.05 -5.89 -21.02
C ILE A 38 -8.85 -4.38 -20.88
N ALA A 39 -8.69 -3.67 -22.00
CA ALA A 39 -8.50 -2.22 -22.02
C ALA A 39 -9.70 -1.48 -21.42
N THR A 40 -10.91 -1.89 -21.75
CA THR A 40 -12.15 -1.27 -21.25
C THR A 40 -12.29 -1.46 -19.74
N SER A 41 -12.14 -2.70 -19.26
CA SER A 41 -12.20 -2.99 -17.81
C SER A 41 -11.10 -2.27 -17.04
N SER A 42 -9.87 -2.30 -17.56
CA SER A 42 -8.73 -1.61 -16.93
C SER A 42 -8.92 -0.09 -16.91
N PHE A 43 -9.51 0.49 -17.95
CA PHE A 43 -9.77 1.93 -18.02
C PHE A 43 -10.70 2.38 -16.88
N PHE A 44 -11.86 1.72 -16.70
CA PHE A 44 -12.79 2.08 -15.63
C PHE A 44 -12.19 1.86 -14.24
N MET A 45 -11.45 0.77 -14.06
CA MET A 45 -10.74 0.46 -12.82
C MET A 45 -9.69 1.51 -12.47
N LEU A 46 -8.85 1.90 -13.44
CA LEU A 46 -7.82 2.92 -13.26
C LEU A 46 -8.43 4.29 -13.03
N LEU A 47 -9.48 4.65 -13.76
CA LEU A 47 -10.21 5.90 -13.57
C LEU A 47 -10.75 6.02 -12.14
N ALA A 48 -11.43 4.98 -11.64
CA ALA A 48 -11.92 4.95 -10.26
C ALA A 48 -10.78 5.05 -9.24
N SER A 49 -9.68 4.30 -9.46
CA SER A 49 -8.49 4.35 -8.60
C SER A 49 -7.89 5.75 -8.52
N PHE A 50 -7.68 6.40 -9.67
CA PHE A 50 -7.10 7.75 -9.70
C PHE A 50 -8.01 8.81 -9.10
N ILE A 51 -9.33 8.70 -9.27
CA ILE A 51 -10.28 9.58 -8.60
C ILE A 51 -10.17 9.41 -7.08
N ILE A 52 -10.21 8.18 -6.57
CA ILE A 52 -10.08 7.92 -5.12
C ILE A 52 -8.74 8.43 -4.61
N ILE A 53 -7.63 8.14 -5.28
CA ILE A 53 -6.31 8.63 -4.92
C ILE A 53 -6.30 10.17 -4.89
N GLY A 54 -6.83 10.83 -5.91
CA GLY A 54 -6.92 12.29 -5.98
C GLY A 54 -7.74 12.88 -4.82
N GLN A 55 -8.90 12.30 -4.52
CA GLN A 55 -9.74 12.73 -3.41
C GLN A 55 -9.06 12.52 -2.06
N LEU A 56 -8.42 11.37 -1.83
CA LEU A 56 -7.69 11.14 -0.57
C LEU A 56 -6.53 12.13 -0.40
N ASN A 57 -5.82 12.50 -1.47
CA ASN A 57 -4.76 13.53 -1.41
C ASN A 57 -5.28 14.91 -0.99
N VAL A 58 -6.51 15.27 -1.40
CA VAL A 58 -7.11 16.58 -1.06
C VAL A 58 -7.77 16.54 0.32
N LEU A 59 -8.50 15.46 0.63
CA LEU A 59 -9.30 15.34 1.85
C LEU A 59 -8.44 15.01 3.08
N LEU A 60 -7.34 14.29 2.89
CA LEU A 60 -6.54 13.73 3.98
C LEU A 60 -5.09 14.20 3.88
N THR A 61 -4.89 15.47 4.23
CA THR A 61 -3.55 16.02 4.38
C THR A 61 -2.84 15.41 5.59
N ALA A 62 -1.52 15.39 5.54
CA ALA A 62 -0.66 14.96 6.65
C ALA A 62 -1.04 15.68 7.96
N ASP A 63 -1.18 17.01 7.91
CA ASP A 63 -1.52 17.85 9.07
C ASP A 63 -2.89 17.50 9.67
N LEU A 64 -3.89 17.21 8.83
CA LEU A 64 -5.23 16.84 9.29
C LEU A 64 -5.19 15.52 10.06
N ILE A 65 -4.51 14.52 9.49
CA ILE A 65 -4.37 13.20 10.13
C ILE A 65 -3.63 13.32 11.45
N GLU A 66 -2.54 14.07 11.49
CA GLU A 66 -1.78 14.28 12.72
C GLU A 66 -2.62 14.94 13.80
N LYS A 67 -3.38 16.00 13.45
CA LYS A 67 -4.30 16.65 14.37
C LYS A 67 -5.34 15.67 14.91
N TRP A 68 -5.88 14.79 14.06
CA TRP A 68 -6.82 13.75 14.51
C TRP A 68 -6.16 12.77 15.47
N LEU A 69 -4.95 12.30 15.17
CA LEU A 69 -4.22 11.33 16.00
C LEU A 69 -3.85 11.88 17.38
N GLN A 70 -3.60 13.19 17.49
CA GLN A 70 -3.29 13.84 18.76
C GLN A 70 -4.50 14.03 19.69
N VAL A 71 -5.72 14.05 19.14
CA VAL A 71 -6.96 14.24 19.93
C VAL A 71 -7.37 12.98 20.68
N PHE A 72 -7.06 11.80 20.13
CA PHE A 72 -7.47 10.52 20.71
C PHE A 72 -6.37 9.89 21.56
N SER A 73 -6.76 9.10 22.56
CA SER A 73 -5.86 8.33 23.40
C SER A 73 -6.34 6.88 23.56
N GLY A 74 -5.45 6.01 24.03
CA GLY A 74 -5.75 4.60 24.29
C GLY A 74 -6.23 3.83 23.04
N ILE A 75 -7.25 2.99 23.22
CA ILE A 75 -7.83 2.19 22.14
C ILE A 75 -8.44 3.03 21.01
N LYS A 76 -8.98 4.22 21.33
CA LYS A 76 -9.54 5.12 20.30
C LYS A 76 -8.44 5.60 19.36
N ALA A 77 -7.27 5.94 19.90
CA ALA A 77 -6.11 6.31 19.09
C ALA A 77 -5.67 5.18 18.16
N ILE A 78 -5.69 3.93 18.64
CA ILE A 78 -5.34 2.74 17.83
C ILE A 78 -6.32 2.58 16.66
N ILE A 79 -7.63 2.63 16.91
CA ILE A 79 -8.65 2.46 15.87
C ILE A 79 -8.56 3.58 14.83
N VAL A 80 -8.48 4.84 15.28
CA VAL A 80 -8.36 6.00 14.39
C VAL A 80 -7.08 5.92 13.58
N SER A 81 -5.99 5.46 14.18
CA SER A 81 -4.72 5.26 13.50
C SER A 81 -4.76 4.19 12.42
N ALA A 82 -5.41 3.05 12.68
CA ALA A 82 -5.63 2.01 11.68
C ALA A 82 -6.41 2.55 10.47
N ILE A 83 -7.50 3.26 10.73
CA ILE A 83 -8.34 3.88 9.68
C ILE A 83 -7.54 4.93 8.92
N ALA A 84 -6.82 5.81 9.62
CA ALA A 84 -5.99 6.84 9.02
C ALA A 84 -4.93 6.24 8.10
N GLY A 85 -4.26 5.15 8.53
CA GLY A 85 -3.31 4.42 7.70
C GLY A 85 -3.96 3.87 6.43
N GLY A 86 -5.14 3.24 6.56
CA GLY A 86 -5.89 2.70 5.43
C GLY A 86 -6.33 3.73 4.40
N LEU A 87 -6.65 4.94 4.86
CA LEU A 87 -7.06 6.05 4.02
C LEU A 87 -5.88 6.92 3.54
N PHE A 88 -4.69 6.74 4.13
CA PHE A 88 -3.55 7.61 3.84
C PHE A 88 -3.15 7.51 2.36
N PRO A 89 -3.10 8.64 1.65
CA PRO A 89 -2.79 8.64 0.23
C PRO A 89 -1.30 8.35 -0.02
N GLY A 90 -1.03 7.74 -1.17
CA GLY A 90 0.34 7.63 -1.68
C GLY A 90 1.06 6.34 -1.34
N GLY A 91 2.23 6.20 -1.97
CA GLY A 91 3.10 5.04 -1.86
C GLY A 91 4.08 5.09 -0.67
N PRO A 92 4.96 4.08 -0.54
CA PRO A 92 5.92 3.97 0.57
C PRO A 92 6.81 5.19 0.75
N TYR A 93 7.17 5.86 -0.34
CA TYR A 93 7.98 7.09 -0.30
C TYR A 93 7.26 8.29 0.33
N ILE A 94 5.94 8.22 0.53
CA ILE A 94 5.13 9.26 1.17
C ILE A 94 4.79 8.85 2.61
N TYR A 95 4.24 7.64 2.80
CA TYR A 95 3.73 7.26 4.13
C TYR A 95 4.83 6.85 5.12
N TYR A 96 5.99 6.34 4.69
CA TYR A 96 7.05 5.99 5.65
C TYR A 96 7.67 7.24 6.29
N PRO A 97 8.06 8.29 5.53
CA PRO A 97 8.49 9.54 6.15
C PRO A 97 7.41 10.19 7.02
N PHE A 98 6.15 10.13 6.59
CA PHE A 98 5.02 10.62 7.38
C PHE A 98 4.90 9.91 8.73
N VAL A 99 4.92 8.58 8.75
CA VAL A 99 4.89 7.82 10.01
C VAL A 99 6.13 8.10 10.86
N MET A 100 7.30 8.31 10.25
CA MET A 100 8.51 8.64 11.00
C MET A 100 8.37 9.97 11.78
N SER A 101 7.64 10.95 11.23
CA SER A 101 7.36 12.24 11.90
C SER A 101 6.60 12.06 13.24
N PHE A 102 5.96 10.91 13.45
CA PHE A 102 5.23 10.62 14.68
C PHE A 102 6.17 10.59 15.88
N LYS A 103 7.43 10.17 15.69
CA LYS A 103 8.45 10.19 16.74
C LYS A 103 8.77 11.60 17.19
N ASP A 104 8.95 12.52 16.25
CA ASP A 104 9.24 13.93 16.52
C ASP A 104 8.08 14.59 17.29
N LYS A 105 6.87 14.01 17.18
CA LYS A 105 5.63 14.46 17.81
C LYS A 105 5.28 13.69 19.09
N ASN A 106 6.20 12.84 19.58
CA ASN A 106 6.01 12.01 20.77
C ASN A 106 4.74 11.14 20.73
N LEU A 107 4.27 10.77 19.53
CA LEU A 107 3.16 9.84 19.38
C LEU A 107 3.64 8.43 19.80
N PRO A 108 2.87 7.71 20.62
CA PRO A 108 3.24 6.37 21.04
C PRO A 108 3.44 5.41 19.87
N ILE A 109 4.43 4.52 19.98
CA ILE A 109 4.78 3.58 18.91
C ILE A 109 3.64 2.64 18.51
N TYR A 110 2.71 2.29 19.42
CA TYR A 110 1.53 1.51 19.06
C TYR A 110 0.62 2.22 18.05
N ILE A 111 0.61 3.55 18.03
CA ILE A 111 -0.09 4.36 17.01
C ILE A 111 0.64 4.19 15.68
N MET A 112 1.97 4.35 15.66
CA MET A 112 2.76 4.15 14.45
C MET A 112 2.54 2.75 13.84
N ILE A 113 2.54 1.71 14.67
CA ILE A 113 2.33 0.33 14.24
C ILE A 113 0.91 0.11 13.73
N SER A 114 -0.11 0.59 14.44
CA SER A 114 -1.51 0.52 14.00
C SER A 114 -1.71 1.20 12.65
N PHE A 115 -1.10 2.38 12.45
CA PHE A 115 -1.12 3.09 11.19
C PHE A 115 -0.49 2.29 10.05
N LEU A 116 0.71 1.74 10.25
CA LEU A 116 1.42 0.98 9.21
C LEU A 116 0.64 -0.26 8.80
N PHE A 117 0.12 -1.02 9.77
CA PHE A 117 -0.73 -2.16 9.47
C PHE A 117 -2.03 -1.73 8.79
N GLY A 118 -2.64 -0.62 9.21
CA GLY A 118 -3.78 -0.03 8.53
C GLY A 118 -3.49 0.28 7.06
N LYS A 119 -2.34 0.92 6.79
CA LYS A 119 -1.89 1.23 5.42
C LYS A 119 -1.61 -0.01 4.59
N HIS A 120 -1.04 -1.07 5.17
CA HIS A 120 -0.72 -2.30 4.43
C HIS A 120 -1.95 -3.18 4.19
N ILE A 121 -2.88 -3.20 5.13
CA ILE A 121 -4.03 -4.11 5.12
C ILE A 121 -5.25 -3.45 4.49
N TYR A 122 -5.60 -2.23 4.88
CA TYR A 122 -6.82 -1.60 4.38
C TYR A 122 -6.59 -0.96 3.01
N ASP A 123 -5.53 -0.17 2.85
CA ASP A 123 -5.17 0.60 1.64
C ASP A 123 -6.33 0.88 0.66
N LEU A 124 -7.24 1.79 1.02
CA LEU A 124 -8.45 2.04 0.24
C LEU A 124 -8.15 2.50 -1.20
N SER A 125 -6.98 3.11 -1.41
CA SER A 125 -6.51 3.52 -2.73
C SER A 125 -6.33 2.36 -3.71
N ARG A 126 -6.14 1.13 -3.21
CA ARG A 126 -5.96 -0.09 -4.01
C ARG A 126 -7.26 -0.88 -4.21
N LEU A 127 -8.33 -0.54 -3.49
CA LEU A 127 -9.58 -1.30 -3.54
C LEU A 127 -10.16 -1.44 -4.95
N PRO A 128 -10.23 -0.38 -5.81
CA PRO A 128 -10.77 -0.55 -7.15
C PRO A 128 -9.92 -1.49 -8.01
N MET A 129 -8.60 -1.42 -7.86
CA MET A 129 -7.67 -2.33 -8.53
C MET A 129 -7.87 -3.78 -8.09
N GLU A 130 -8.01 -4.01 -6.78
CA GLU A 130 -8.27 -5.32 -6.21
C GLU A 130 -9.59 -5.91 -6.75
N VAL A 131 -10.66 -5.11 -6.75
CA VAL A 131 -11.96 -5.49 -7.31
C VAL A 131 -11.87 -5.79 -8.80
N GLY A 132 -11.11 -5.00 -9.55
CA GLY A 132 -10.97 -5.17 -11.01
C GLY A 132 -10.16 -6.40 -11.42
N PHE A 133 -9.22 -6.87 -10.59
CA PHE A 133 -8.39 -8.04 -10.91
C PHE A 133 -8.83 -9.34 -10.23
N VAL A 134 -9.27 -9.29 -8.97
CA VAL A 134 -9.54 -10.47 -8.13
C VAL A 134 -11.03 -10.63 -7.83
N GLY A 135 -11.83 -9.61 -8.10
CA GLY A 135 -13.28 -9.62 -7.88
C GLY A 135 -13.69 -9.05 -6.52
N LEU A 136 -14.92 -8.56 -6.46
CA LEU A 136 -15.48 -7.90 -5.28
C LEU A 136 -15.63 -8.83 -4.08
N GLU A 137 -16.04 -10.08 -4.31
CA GLU A 137 -16.22 -11.08 -3.25
C GLU A 137 -14.91 -11.32 -2.49
N THR A 138 -13.83 -11.59 -3.22
CA THR A 138 -12.50 -11.80 -2.64
C THR A 138 -12.01 -10.56 -1.88
N ALA A 139 -12.21 -9.37 -2.45
CA ALA A 139 -11.83 -8.11 -1.81
C ALA A 139 -12.58 -7.91 -0.48
N ILE A 140 -13.90 -8.13 -0.45
CA ILE A 140 -14.71 -8.00 0.76
C ILE A 140 -14.30 -9.04 1.81
N ILE A 141 -14.15 -10.31 1.42
CA ILE A 141 -13.73 -11.38 2.34
C ILE A 141 -12.39 -11.02 2.97
N ARG A 142 -11.41 -10.60 2.17
CA ARG A 142 -10.11 -10.16 2.65
C ARG A 142 -10.25 -9.00 3.63
N PHE A 143 -10.99 -7.96 3.27
CA PHE A 143 -11.20 -6.80 4.15
C PHE A 143 -11.83 -7.21 5.48
N LEU A 144 -12.88 -8.03 5.47
CA LEU A 144 -13.58 -8.45 6.68
C LEU A 144 -12.67 -9.28 7.61
N ILE A 145 -11.96 -10.27 7.06
CA ILE A 145 -11.08 -11.14 7.84
C ILE A 145 -9.89 -10.36 8.41
N THR A 146 -9.39 -9.36 7.67
CA THR A 146 -8.20 -8.60 8.06
C THR A 146 -8.50 -7.30 8.80
N LEU A 147 -9.77 -6.88 8.86
CA LEU A 147 -10.23 -5.67 9.56
C LEU A 147 -9.72 -5.56 11.01
N PRO A 148 -9.74 -6.61 11.86
CA PRO A 148 -9.30 -6.44 13.24
C PRO A 148 -7.77 -6.37 13.39
N ILE A 149 -6.99 -6.74 12.36
CA ILE A 149 -5.55 -6.98 12.48
C ILE A 149 -4.77 -5.72 12.90
N PRO A 150 -4.91 -4.54 12.26
CA PRO A 150 -4.18 -3.35 12.68
C PRO A 150 -4.48 -2.95 14.13
N ILE A 151 -5.74 -3.14 14.56
CA ILE A 151 -6.20 -2.84 15.90
C ILE A 151 -5.57 -3.80 16.92
N ILE A 152 -5.60 -5.11 16.63
CA ILE A 152 -5.01 -6.15 17.48
C ILE A 152 -3.51 -5.89 17.66
N VAL A 153 -2.77 -5.63 16.58
CA VAL A 153 -1.32 -5.40 16.68
C VAL A 153 -1.01 -4.13 17.47
N GLY A 154 -1.76 -3.04 17.26
CA GLY A 154 -1.64 -1.83 18.08
C GLY A 154 -1.88 -2.11 19.57
N LEU A 155 -2.92 -2.88 19.90
CA LEU A 155 -3.22 -3.27 21.29
C LEU A 155 -2.13 -4.15 21.89
N LEU A 156 -1.56 -5.07 21.12
CA LEU A 156 -0.45 -5.92 21.58
C LEU A 156 0.78 -5.09 21.94
N VAL A 157 1.16 -4.14 21.08
CA VAL A 157 2.29 -3.24 21.35
C VAL A 157 2.01 -2.34 22.55
N GLN A 158 0.77 -1.85 22.69
CA GLN A 158 0.37 -1.08 23.85
C GLN A 158 0.44 -1.90 25.15
N ARG A 159 0.05 -3.18 25.10
CA ARG A 159 0.01 -4.07 26.27
C ARG A 159 1.38 -4.59 26.68
N TYR A 160 2.27 -4.82 25.71
CA TYR A 160 3.59 -5.41 25.91
C TYR A 160 4.72 -4.47 25.48
N PRO A 161 4.91 -3.33 26.16
CA PRO A 161 5.94 -2.35 25.80
C PRO A 161 7.36 -2.92 25.88
N ASN A 162 7.58 -3.98 26.66
CA ASN A 162 8.87 -4.65 26.81
C ASN A 162 9.42 -5.19 25.47
N ILE A 163 8.56 -5.47 24.49
CA ILE A 163 8.98 -5.87 23.14
C ILE A 163 9.83 -4.77 22.50
N ILE A 164 9.50 -3.51 22.76
CA ILE A 164 10.23 -2.35 22.21
C ILE A 164 11.62 -2.27 22.85
N THR A 165 11.68 -2.41 24.17
CA THR A 165 12.93 -2.39 24.94
C THR A 165 13.87 -3.51 24.51
N PHE A 166 13.33 -4.73 24.38
CA PHE A 166 14.09 -5.87 23.87
C PHE A 166 14.72 -5.60 22.50
N VAL A 167 13.96 -4.98 21.59
CA VAL A 167 14.47 -4.61 20.25
C VAL A 167 15.51 -3.49 20.32
N SER A 168 15.37 -2.51 21.21
CA SER A 168 16.41 -1.48 21.39
C SER A 168 17.70 -2.06 21.94
N ASP A 169 17.62 -3.03 22.84
CA ASP A 169 18.77 -3.67 23.47
C ASP A 169 19.56 -4.52 22.45
N LEU A 170 18.86 -5.25 21.57
CA LEU A 170 19.49 -5.94 20.44
C LEU A 170 20.29 -4.98 19.55
N LYS A 171 19.71 -3.81 19.26
CA LYS A 171 20.36 -2.80 18.41
C LYS A 171 21.56 -2.13 19.09
N ALA A 172 21.57 -2.05 20.42
CA ALA A 172 22.70 -1.58 21.19
C ALA A 172 23.84 -2.61 21.18
N GLY A 173 23.53 -3.90 21.36
CA GLY A 173 24.51 -5.00 21.30
C GLY A 173 25.19 -5.14 19.93
N GLU A 174 24.47 -4.87 18.82
CA GLU A 174 25.05 -4.84 17.46
C GLU A 174 25.99 -3.65 17.19
N ARG A 175 25.92 -2.58 17.99
CA ARG A 175 26.86 -1.46 17.89
C ARG A 175 28.13 -1.77 18.67
N ASP A 176 27.98 -2.27 19.89
CA ASP A 176 29.10 -2.65 20.77
C ASP A 176 29.98 -3.75 20.15
N GLY A 177 29.37 -4.74 19.48
CA GLY A 177 30.11 -5.79 18.79
C GLY A 177 30.92 -5.35 17.56
N ARG A 178 30.64 -4.17 16.97
CA ARG A 178 31.39 -3.63 15.82
C ARG A 178 32.63 -2.85 16.23
N ASP A 179 32.66 -2.33 17.45
CA ASP A 179 33.76 -1.52 17.95
C ASP A 179 34.93 -2.38 18.47
N HIS A 180 34.73 -3.70 18.59
CA HIS A 180 35.73 -4.67 19.06
C HIS A 180 36.55 -5.37 17.95
N HIS A 181 36.55 -4.88 16.71
CA HIS A 181 37.32 -5.47 15.59
C HIS A 181 38.34 -4.56 14.91
N ASN A 182 38.63 -3.38 15.49
CA ASN A 182 39.77 -2.55 15.09
C ASN A 182 40.77 -2.44 16.26
N SER A 183 41.61 -3.46 16.42
CA SER A 183 42.83 -3.43 17.24
C SER A 183 43.87 -4.36 16.64
#